data_AF-A0A2S5B9L1-F1
#
_entry.id   AF-A0A2S5B9L1-F1
#
_cell.length_a   1.000
_cell.length_b   1.000
_cell.length_c   1.000
_cell.angle_alpha   90.00
_cell.angle_beta   90.00
_cell.angle_gamma   90.00
#
_symmetry.space_group_name_H-M   'P 1'
#
loop_
_entity.id
_entity.type
_entity.pdbx_description
1 polymer ?
#
loop_
_entity_poly.entity_id
_entity_poly.type
_entity_poly.pdbx_seq_one_letter_code
_entity_poly.pdbx_strand_id
1 'polypeptide(L)'
;MADGKKEENSNSCALCEQPGTMRCGRCRNILFCSSECQRRVWPVHKGLCGGSTKYFRQAPLTKDEFAYVEKVKHLKVLPPIATAMYQNAPIIPLEEILVDECPGVKSWAHSATFLKSTSAEADTAHTRQDVDYSPREMVILGARKEIRKRGKIDGNQLGGIQPWAQAAFMTGTTTSIIIQKEPGSHESFDDDGIPISGHRLNAFLRQDLIFSLLLDDIVHTSNRKTPEYARTVELWKLAAQRVVAELDRAPIHRKTRRMIRDEVDTNIDSAHDMMRGP
;
A
#
# COMPACT_ATOMS: atom_id res chain seq x y z
N MET A 1 28.01 20.24 -15.68
CA MET A 1 27.12 21.18 -14.99
C MET A 1 26.36 20.37 -13.95
N ALA A 2 26.72 20.54 -12.67
CA ALA A 2 26.16 19.77 -11.57
C ALA A 2 24.89 20.47 -11.07
N ASP A 3 23.72 19.97 -11.47
CA ASP A 3 22.44 20.38 -10.89
C ASP A 3 22.36 19.84 -9.46
N GLY A 4 22.87 20.63 -8.52
CA GLY A 4 22.65 20.48 -7.09
C GLY A 4 21.18 20.75 -6.79
N LYS A 5 20.31 19.78 -7.08
CA LYS A 5 18.92 19.77 -6.62
C LYS A 5 18.96 19.64 -5.11
N LYS A 6 18.88 20.79 -4.43
CA LYS A 6 18.79 20.92 -2.98
C LYS A 6 17.64 20.03 -2.52
N GLU A 7 17.94 18.91 -1.87
CA GLU A 7 16.93 18.08 -1.22
C GLU A 7 16.16 19.01 -0.27
N GLU A 8 14.91 19.34 -0.61
CA GLU A 8 13.97 19.94 0.32
C GLU A 8 13.74 18.89 1.41
N ASN A 9 14.59 18.93 2.44
CA ASN A 9 14.30 18.32 3.72
C ASN A 9 13.01 18.97 4.22
N SER A 10 11.89 18.31 3.92
CA SER A 10 10.59 18.70 4.43
C SER A 10 10.63 18.50 5.94
N ASN A 11 11.03 19.57 6.65
CA ASN A 11 10.99 19.68 8.11
C ASN A 11 9.53 19.79 8.60
N SER A 12 8.58 19.14 7.92
CA SER A 12 7.15 19.23 8.15
C SER A 12 6.62 17.94 8.76
N CYS A 13 5.51 18.07 9.48
CA CYS A 13 4.79 16.97 10.07
C CYS A 13 4.21 16.09 8.97
N ALA A 14 4.48 14.80 9.07
CA ALA A 14 4.00 13.80 8.12
C ALA A 14 2.48 13.61 8.14
N LEU A 15 1.76 14.21 9.09
CA LEU A 15 0.30 14.20 9.13
C LEU A 15 -0.32 15.55 8.73
N CYS A 16 0.09 16.65 9.38
CA CYS A 16 -0.61 17.94 9.30
C CYS A 16 0.21 19.09 8.73
N GLU A 17 1.40 18.82 8.19
CA GLU A 17 2.27 19.80 7.51
C GLU A 17 2.87 20.93 8.35
N GLN A 18 2.42 21.08 9.59
CA GLN A 18 3.05 21.97 10.58
C GLN A 18 4.53 21.63 10.79
N PRO A 19 5.40 22.59 11.16
CA PRO A 19 6.81 22.32 11.42
C PRO A 19 7.01 21.12 12.35
N GLY A 20 7.77 20.14 11.88
CA GLY A 20 8.07 18.92 12.60
C GLY A 20 9.21 19.15 13.60
N THR A 21 8.91 19.04 14.89
CA THR A 21 9.87 19.23 15.99
C THR A 21 10.35 17.92 16.58
N MET A 22 9.64 16.82 16.29
CA MET A 22 9.91 15.49 16.82
C MET A 22 10.15 14.50 15.68
N ARG A 23 11.15 13.62 15.83
CA ARG A 23 11.34 12.48 14.93
C ARG A 23 10.81 11.21 15.55
N CYS A 24 10.41 10.24 14.73
CA CYS A 24 10.15 8.89 15.24
C CYS A 24 11.39 8.35 15.96
N GLY A 25 11.27 7.97 17.22
CA GLY A 25 12.40 7.54 18.06
C GLY A 25 13.13 6.30 17.54
N ARG A 26 12.42 5.44 16.79
CA ARG A 26 12.99 4.20 16.22
C ARG A 26 13.68 4.43 14.88
N CYS A 27 12.97 4.96 13.88
CA CYS A 27 13.50 5.04 12.51
C CYS A 27 14.14 6.39 12.17
N ARG A 28 13.77 7.47 12.89
CA ARG A 28 14.20 8.86 12.63
C ARG A 28 13.95 9.41 11.21
N ASN A 29 13.21 8.67 10.37
CA ASN A 29 12.94 8.98 8.96
C ASN A 29 11.69 9.84 8.73
N ILE A 30 10.89 10.05 9.77
CA ILE A 30 9.61 10.77 9.70
C ILE A 30 9.54 11.78 10.85
N LEU A 31 9.00 12.95 10.55
CA LEU A 31 8.84 14.07 11.47
C LEU A 31 7.38 14.26 11.85
N PHE A 32 7.16 14.69 13.09
CA PHE A 32 5.86 15.02 13.64
C PHE A 32 5.96 16.35 14.41
N CYS A 33 4.90 17.15 14.38
CA CYS A 33 4.83 18.36 15.20
C CYS A 33 4.41 18.06 16.66
N SER A 34 3.81 16.90 16.91
CA SER A 34 3.33 16.50 18.24
C SER A 34 3.25 14.98 18.41
N SER A 35 3.21 14.52 19.66
CA SER A 35 2.99 13.11 20.01
C SER A 35 1.62 12.60 19.57
N GLU A 36 0.64 13.49 19.42
CA GLU A 36 -0.68 13.17 18.88
C GLU A 36 -0.60 12.78 17.40
N CYS A 37 0.06 13.58 16.56
CA CYS A 37 0.24 13.26 15.14
C CYS A 37 1.02 11.95 14.96
N GLN A 38 2.03 11.72 15.80
CA GLN A 38 2.78 10.46 15.82
C GLN A 38 1.88 9.27 16.17
N ARG A 39 1.10 9.36 17.26
CA ARG A 39 0.20 8.28 17.69
C ARG A 39 -0.84 7.97 16.63
N ARG A 40 -1.37 9.00 15.97
CA ARG A 40 -2.38 8.83 14.94
C ARG A 40 -1.83 8.08 13.72
N VAL A 41 -0.63 8.42 13.25
CA VAL A 41 0.01 7.76 12.09
C VAL A 41 0.63 6.39 12.46
N TRP A 42 0.83 6.10 13.75
CA TRP A 42 1.48 4.88 14.21
C TRP A 42 0.87 3.54 13.72
N PRO A 43 -0.46 3.35 13.63
CA PRO A 43 -1.06 2.09 13.17
C PRO A 43 -0.55 1.63 11.81
N VAL A 44 -0.27 2.59 10.92
CA VAL A 44 0.32 2.31 9.60
C VAL A 44 1.84 2.46 9.60
N HIS A 45 2.40 3.46 10.31
CA HIS A 45 3.84 3.65 10.31
C HIS A 45 4.60 2.48 10.93
N LYS A 46 4.04 1.79 11.93
CA LYS A 46 4.72 0.67 12.60
C LYS A 46 5.18 -0.43 11.63
N GLY A 47 4.43 -0.67 10.54
CA GLY A 47 4.79 -1.66 9.52
C GLY A 47 5.92 -1.21 8.59
N LEU A 48 6.12 0.10 8.46
CA LEU A 48 7.21 0.72 7.68
C LEU A 48 8.40 1.13 8.55
N CYS A 49 8.24 1.10 9.87
CA CYS A 49 9.18 1.68 10.82
C CYS A 49 10.48 0.87 10.87
N GLY A 50 11.60 1.51 10.56
CA GLY A 50 12.92 0.87 10.53
C GLY A 50 13.21 0.10 9.25
N GLY A 51 12.25 0.02 8.32
CA GLY A 51 12.49 -0.48 6.97
C GLY A 51 13.15 0.56 6.07
N SER A 52 13.55 0.12 4.87
CA SER A 52 14.08 1.00 3.82
C SER A 52 13.13 2.15 3.52
N THR A 53 13.66 3.36 3.35
CA THR A 53 12.91 4.51 2.83
C THR A 53 12.80 4.50 1.32
N LYS A 54 13.57 3.66 0.63
CA LYS A 54 13.54 3.54 -0.83
C LYS A 54 12.36 2.70 -1.34
N TYR A 55 11.91 1.73 -0.53
CA TYR A 55 10.90 0.77 -0.95
C TYR A 55 9.68 0.85 -0.06
N PHE A 56 8.51 0.75 -0.68
CA PHE A 56 7.28 0.51 0.06
C PHE A 56 7.20 -0.98 0.38
N ARG A 57 6.83 -1.30 1.62
CA ARG A 57 6.69 -2.68 2.10
C ARG A 57 5.40 -2.86 2.83
N GLN A 58 4.73 -3.96 2.58
CA GLN A 58 3.51 -4.34 3.24
C GLN A 58 3.80 -4.75 4.69
N ALA A 59 2.98 -4.27 5.62
CA ALA A 59 2.95 -4.83 6.97
C ALA A 59 2.60 -6.32 6.91
N PRO A 60 3.07 -7.14 7.88
CA PRO A 60 2.53 -8.48 8.07
C PRO A 60 1.00 -8.44 8.19
N LEU A 61 0.35 -9.56 7.88
CA LEU A 61 -1.08 -9.68 8.16
C LEU A 61 -1.32 -9.61 9.67
N THR A 62 -2.40 -8.92 10.06
CA THR A 62 -2.95 -9.03 11.41
C THR A 62 -3.43 -10.45 11.68
N LYS A 63 -3.69 -10.77 12.96
CA LYS A 63 -4.24 -12.09 13.33
C LYS A 63 -5.56 -12.36 12.60
N ASP A 64 -6.41 -11.34 12.48
CA ASP A 64 -7.74 -11.47 11.87
C ASP A 64 -7.63 -11.57 10.34
N GLU A 65 -6.75 -10.77 9.71
CA GLU A 65 -6.43 -10.91 8.27
C GLU A 65 -5.91 -12.33 7.98
N PHE A 66 -4.99 -12.86 8.77
CA PHE A 66 -4.43 -14.19 8.58
C PHE A 66 -5.49 -15.29 8.79
N ALA A 67 -6.30 -15.20 9.85
CA ALA A 67 -7.38 -16.14 10.11
C ALA A 67 -8.42 -16.14 8.98
N TYR A 68 -8.72 -14.97 8.42
CA TYR A 68 -9.59 -14.87 7.25
C TYR A 68 -8.98 -15.58 6.03
N VAL A 69 -7.71 -15.33 5.74
CA VAL A 69 -7.02 -16.01 4.62
C VAL A 69 -7.00 -17.52 4.80
N GLU A 70 -6.71 -18.02 6.02
CA GLU A 70 -6.78 -19.45 6.34
C GLU A 70 -8.18 -20.04 6.08
N LYS A 71 -9.24 -19.29 6.40
CA LYS A 71 -10.63 -19.68 6.15
C LYS A 71 -10.96 -19.75 4.65
N VAL A 72 -10.45 -18.82 3.85
CA VAL A 72 -10.85 -18.67 2.44
C VAL A 72 -9.87 -19.24 1.43
N LYS A 73 -8.69 -19.72 1.86
CA LYS A 73 -7.64 -20.16 0.93
C LYS A 73 -8.17 -21.20 -0.07
N HIS A 74 -8.88 -22.22 0.42
CA HIS A 74 -9.40 -23.32 -0.40
C HIS A 74 -10.45 -22.90 -1.45
N LEU A 75 -10.95 -21.66 -1.37
CA LEU A 75 -11.90 -21.15 -2.34
C LEU A 75 -11.20 -20.87 -3.66
N LYS A 76 -11.78 -21.37 -4.74
CA LYS A 76 -11.27 -21.12 -6.08
C LYS A 76 -11.41 -19.63 -6.44
N VAL A 77 -10.32 -19.01 -6.85
CA VAL A 77 -10.28 -17.62 -7.34
C VAL A 77 -9.62 -17.56 -8.71
N LEU A 78 -9.88 -16.47 -9.41
CA LEU A 78 -9.26 -16.18 -10.70
C LEU A 78 -7.86 -15.59 -10.43
N PRO A 79 -6.77 -16.15 -11.00
CA PRO A 79 -5.43 -15.66 -10.76
C PRO A 79 -5.27 -14.21 -11.23
N PRO A 80 -4.77 -13.28 -10.40
CA PRO A 80 -4.70 -11.86 -10.71
C PRO A 80 -3.99 -11.55 -12.03
N ILE A 81 -2.87 -12.23 -12.32
CA ILE A 81 -2.05 -12.01 -13.52
C ILE A 81 -2.75 -12.59 -14.76
N ALA A 82 -3.35 -13.77 -14.61
CA ALA A 82 -3.98 -14.48 -15.71
C ALA A 82 -5.21 -13.73 -16.28
N THR A 83 -5.94 -12.98 -15.44
CA THR A 83 -7.10 -12.18 -15.90
C THR A 83 -6.77 -11.12 -16.95
N ALA A 84 -5.55 -10.57 -16.92
CA ALA A 84 -5.16 -9.52 -17.85
C ALA A 84 -4.69 -10.09 -19.20
N MET A 85 -4.34 -11.37 -19.26
CA MET A 85 -3.66 -11.96 -20.42
C MET A 85 -4.42 -13.14 -21.05
N TYR A 86 -5.27 -13.84 -20.30
CA TYR A 86 -5.93 -15.07 -20.75
C TYR A 86 -7.43 -15.05 -20.46
N GLN A 87 -8.25 -15.05 -21.51
CA GLN A 87 -9.72 -15.11 -21.40
C GLN A 87 -10.24 -16.40 -20.72
N ASN A 88 -9.42 -17.46 -20.68
CA ASN A 88 -9.77 -18.77 -20.15
C ASN A 88 -8.89 -19.20 -18.96
N ALA A 89 -8.44 -18.24 -18.15
CA ALA A 89 -7.63 -18.56 -16.97
C ALA A 89 -8.38 -19.52 -16.02
N PRO A 90 -7.74 -20.62 -15.57
CA PRO A 90 -8.40 -21.57 -14.68
C PRO A 90 -8.66 -20.92 -13.31
N ILE A 91 -9.83 -21.20 -12.74
CA ILE A 91 -10.14 -20.82 -11.36
C ILE A 91 -9.51 -21.88 -10.45
N ILE A 92 -8.49 -21.50 -9.68
CA ILE A 92 -7.71 -22.39 -8.81
C ILE A 92 -7.77 -21.91 -7.35
N PRO A 93 -7.54 -22.77 -6.34
CA PRO A 93 -7.50 -22.36 -4.94
C PRO A 93 -6.52 -21.20 -4.68
N LEU A 94 -6.86 -20.31 -3.74
CA LEU A 94 -6.01 -19.18 -3.39
C LEU A 94 -4.66 -19.65 -2.82
N GLU A 95 -4.61 -20.77 -2.08
CA GLU A 95 -3.32 -21.33 -1.64
C GLU A 95 -2.43 -21.73 -2.81
N GLU A 96 -3.00 -22.21 -3.91
CA GLU A 96 -2.23 -22.55 -5.11
C GLU A 96 -1.71 -21.27 -5.77
N ILE A 97 -2.52 -20.22 -5.88
CA ILE A 97 -2.07 -18.92 -6.42
C ILE A 97 -0.94 -18.31 -5.59
N LEU A 98 -1.07 -18.32 -4.26
CA LEU A 98 -0.03 -17.78 -3.37
C LEU A 98 1.24 -18.63 -3.32
N VAL A 99 1.24 -19.82 -3.94
CA VAL A 99 2.43 -20.67 -4.11
C VAL A 99 2.98 -20.54 -5.52
N ASP A 100 2.14 -20.67 -6.55
CA ASP A 100 2.54 -20.79 -7.95
C ASP A 100 2.89 -19.44 -8.59
N GLU A 101 2.22 -18.35 -8.21
CA GLU A 101 2.53 -17.01 -8.75
C GLU A 101 3.67 -16.30 -8.01
N CYS A 102 4.23 -16.91 -6.95
CA CYS A 102 5.22 -16.29 -6.08
C CYS A 102 6.57 -17.03 -6.19
N PRO A 103 7.58 -16.46 -6.90
CA PRO A 103 8.90 -17.09 -7.04
C PRO A 103 9.49 -17.53 -5.70
N GLY A 104 10.03 -18.75 -5.62
CA GLY A 104 10.67 -19.26 -4.41
C GLY A 104 9.71 -19.72 -3.30
N VAL A 105 8.41 -19.52 -3.44
CA VAL A 105 7.40 -20.13 -2.56
C VAL A 105 7.19 -21.59 -2.96
N LYS A 106 7.16 -22.51 -1.99
CA LYS A 106 7.15 -23.97 -2.26
C LYS A 106 5.91 -24.68 -1.75
N SER A 107 5.16 -24.04 -0.86
CA SER A 107 3.99 -24.63 -0.19
C SER A 107 3.22 -23.55 0.55
N TRP A 108 1.96 -23.86 0.89
CA TRP A 108 1.15 -23.02 1.77
C TRP A 108 1.86 -22.68 3.09
N ALA A 109 2.55 -23.64 3.70
CA ALA A 109 3.27 -23.41 4.95
C ALA A 109 4.38 -22.36 4.79
N HIS A 110 5.01 -22.32 3.61
CA HIS A 110 5.97 -21.27 3.27
C HIS A 110 5.27 -19.91 3.10
N SER A 111 4.17 -19.85 2.34
CA SER A 111 3.36 -18.63 2.20
C SER A 111 2.87 -18.10 3.56
N ALA A 112 2.37 -18.97 4.43
CA ALA A 112 1.90 -18.62 5.75
C ALA A 112 3.01 -18.01 6.63
N THR A 113 4.25 -18.46 6.47
CA THR A 113 5.41 -17.85 7.15
C THR A 113 5.61 -16.41 6.68
N PHE A 114 5.54 -16.16 5.37
CA PHE A 114 5.63 -14.82 4.82
C PHE A 114 4.49 -13.89 5.21
N LEU A 115 3.25 -14.39 5.27
CA LEU A 115 2.10 -13.60 5.69
C LEU A 115 2.24 -13.05 7.12
N LYS A 116 3.01 -13.72 7.97
CA LYS A 116 3.22 -13.36 9.38
C LYS A 116 4.55 -12.65 9.65
N SER A 117 5.54 -12.78 8.77
CA SER A 117 6.89 -12.28 9.02
C SER A 117 6.98 -10.76 8.85
N THR A 118 7.90 -10.14 9.58
CA THR A 118 8.25 -8.72 9.37
C THR A 118 9.20 -8.56 8.17
N SER A 119 9.24 -7.34 7.62
CA SER A 119 10.17 -7.00 6.53
C SER A 119 11.64 -7.23 6.91
N ALA A 120 12.00 -6.95 8.17
CA ALA A 120 13.35 -7.17 8.69
C ALA A 120 13.73 -8.66 8.76
N GLU A 121 12.80 -9.54 9.11
CA GLU A 121 13.03 -11.00 9.13
C GLU A 121 13.26 -11.55 7.72
N ALA A 122 12.46 -11.11 6.74
CA ALA A 122 12.57 -11.59 5.36
C ALA A 122 13.85 -11.13 4.66
N ASP A 123 14.35 -9.93 4.97
CA ASP A 123 15.58 -9.38 4.39
C ASP A 123 16.82 -10.19 4.76
N THR A 124 16.85 -10.77 5.96
CA THR A 124 18.02 -11.56 6.41
C THR A 124 18.19 -12.88 5.65
N ALA A 125 17.12 -13.39 5.03
CA ALA A 125 17.13 -14.65 4.30
C ALA A 125 17.51 -14.52 2.82
N HIS A 126 17.49 -13.29 2.27
CA HIS A 126 17.75 -13.06 0.85
C HIS A 126 19.03 -12.24 0.70
N THR A 127 20.14 -12.94 0.44
CA THR A 127 21.43 -12.33 0.11
C THR A 127 21.31 -11.54 -1.20
N ARG A 128 21.14 -10.22 -1.10
CA ARG A 128 21.61 -9.17 -2.02
C ARG A 128 21.37 -9.32 -3.54
N GLN A 129 20.55 -10.25 -4.00
CA GLN A 129 20.25 -10.44 -5.42
C GLN A 129 18.78 -10.09 -5.68
N ASP A 130 18.57 -8.91 -6.24
CA ASP A 130 17.92 -8.68 -7.54
C ASP A 130 16.71 -9.55 -7.88
N VAL A 131 15.76 -9.72 -6.95
CA VAL A 131 14.43 -10.25 -7.28
C VAL A 131 13.35 -9.25 -6.86
N ASP A 132 12.91 -8.45 -7.83
CA ASP A 132 11.56 -8.38 -8.41
C ASP A 132 10.33 -8.23 -7.52
N TYR A 133 10.52 -7.99 -6.22
CA TYR A 133 9.60 -8.18 -5.10
C TYR A 133 10.05 -9.41 -4.32
N SER A 134 10.38 -9.20 -3.04
CA SER A 134 10.60 -10.34 -2.15
C SER A 134 9.34 -11.23 -2.20
N PRO A 135 9.49 -12.56 -2.25
CA PRO A 135 8.35 -13.49 -2.28
C PRO A 135 7.32 -13.18 -1.20
N ARG A 136 7.78 -12.65 -0.06
CA ARG A 136 6.94 -12.13 1.01
C ARG A 136 5.94 -11.06 0.55
N GLU A 137 6.41 -10.04 -0.14
CA GLU A 137 5.55 -8.93 -0.57
C GLU A 137 4.49 -9.42 -1.57
N MET A 138 4.86 -10.29 -2.51
CA MET A 138 3.92 -10.87 -3.47
C MET A 138 2.81 -11.66 -2.77
N VAL A 139 3.20 -12.51 -1.81
CA VAL A 139 2.27 -13.31 -1.01
C VAL A 139 1.33 -12.41 -0.20
N ILE A 140 1.84 -11.35 0.44
CA ILE A 140 1.00 -10.41 1.22
C ILE A 140 0.07 -9.61 0.31
N LEU A 141 0.55 -9.13 -0.84
CA LEU A 141 -0.27 -8.41 -1.82
C LEU A 141 -1.40 -9.28 -2.35
N GLY A 142 -1.11 -10.53 -2.72
CA GLY A 142 -2.11 -11.50 -3.18
C GLY A 142 -3.17 -11.75 -2.10
N ALA A 143 -2.75 -12.01 -0.87
CA ALA A 143 -3.67 -12.23 0.25
C ALA A 143 -4.57 -11.02 0.53
N ARG A 144 -4.02 -9.79 0.57
CA ARG A 144 -4.79 -8.57 0.84
C ARG A 144 -5.75 -8.19 -0.28
N LYS A 145 -5.40 -8.47 -1.55
CA LYS A 145 -6.33 -8.31 -2.67
C LYS A 145 -7.57 -9.18 -2.47
N GLU A 146 -7.39 -10.43 -2.05
CA GLU A 146 -8.52 -11.33 -1.78
C GLU A 146 -9.31 -10.94 -0.53
N ILE A 147 -8.65 -10.51 0.55
CA ILE A 147 -9.33 -9.94 1.73
C ILE A 147 -10.24 -8.77 1.32
N ARG A 148 -9.72 -7.83 0.52
CA ARG A 148 -10.50 -6.67 0.05
C ARG A 148 -11.66 -7.08 -0.84
N LYS A 149 -11.42 -7.98 -1.79
CA LYS A 149 -12.43 -8.43 -2.77
C LYS A 149 -13.58 -9.16 -2.09
N ARG A 150 -13.27 -10.06 -1.16
CA ARG A 150 -14.25 -10.94 -0.53
C ARG A 150 -14.83 -10.37 0.76
N GLY A 151 -14.09 -9.55 1.50
CA GLY A 151 -14.60 -8.83 2.67
C GLY A 151 -15.82 -7.96 2.34
N LYS A 152 -15.87 -7.39 1.13
CA LYS A 152 -17.05 -6.67 0.61
C LYS A 152 -18.26 -7.58 0.38
N ILE A 153 -18.03 -8.82 -0.05
CA ILE A 153 -19.09 -9.79 -0.35
C ILE A 153 -19.67 -10.37 0.94
N ASP A 154 -18.81 -10.69 1.90
CA ASP A 154 -19.19 -11.36 3.15
C ASP A 154 -19.85 -10.40 4.16
N GLY A 155 -20.01 -9.11 3.83
CA GLY A 155 -20.47 -8.07 4.76
C GLY A 155 -19.59 -7.93 6.00
N ASN A 156 -18.35 -8.46 5.94
CA ASN A 156 -17.47 -8.58 7.08
C ASN A 156 -16.76 -7.24 7.32
N GLN A 157 -16.57 -6.85 8.60
CA GLN A 157 -15.88 -5.60 8.95
C GLN A 157 -14.43 -5.55 8.42
N LEU A 158 -13.83 -6.71 8.15
CA LEU A 158 -12.53 -6.83 7.48
C LEU A 158 -12.53 -6.30 6.04
N GLY A 159 -13.70 -6.15 5.42
CA GLY A 159 -13.89 -5.55 4.09
C GLY A 159 -14.02 -4.02 4.09
N GLY A 160 -13.96 -3.38 5.27
CA GLY A 160 -13.86 -1.93 5.40
C GLY A 160 -12.57 -1.37 4.78
N ILE A 161 -12.35 -0.06 4.94
CA ILE A 161 -11.17 0.63 4.40
C ILE A 161 -9.96 0.32 5.29
N GLN A 162 -9.57 -0.96 5.35
CA GLN A 162 -8.35 -1.38 6.02
C GLN A 162 -7.16 -0.73 5.28
N PRO A 163 -6.37 0.14 5.94
CA PRO A 163 -5.40 0.98 5.22
C PRO A 163 -4.39 0.15 4.41
N TRP A 164 -3.98 -0.98 4.96
CA TRP A 164 -3.06 -1.89 4.28
C TRP A 164 -3.69 -2.67 3.13
N ALA A 165 -4.98 -3.02 3.21
CA ALA A 165 -5.69 -3.65 2.10
C ALA A 165 -5.91 -2.66 0.95
N GLN A 166 -6.19 -1.39 1.26
CA GLN A 166 -6.23 -0.31 0.27
C GLN A 166 -4.85 -0.08 -0.37
N ALA A 167 -3.79 0.02 0.43
CA ALA A 167 -2.43 0.18 -0.10
C ALA A 167 -1.99 -1.01 -0.97
N ALA A 168 -2.36 -2.24 -0.60
CA ALA A 168 -2.11 -3.43 -1.42
C ALA A 168 -2.88 -3.41 -2.75
N PHE A 169 -4.13 -2.94 -2.73
CA PHE A 169 -4.91 -2.71 -3.94
C PHE A 169 -4.23 -1.66 -4.83
N MET A 170 -3.86 -0.50 -4.28
CA MET A 170 -3.19 0.56 -5.04
C MET A 170 -1.83 0.13 -5.59
N THR A 171 -1.05 -0.64 -4.82
CA THR A 171 0.20 -1.24 -5.30
C THR A 171 -0.09 -2.15 -6.50
N GLY A 172 -1.07 -3.05 -6.39
CA GLY A 172 -1.47 -3.93 -7.48
C GLY A 172 -1.91 -3.18 -8.74
N THR A 173 -2.84 -2.23 -8.60
CA THR A 173 -3.39 -1.44 -9.70
C THR A 173 -2.29 -0.65 -10.41
N THR A 174 -1.45 0.06 -9.65
CA THR A 174 -0.37 0.87 -10.23
C THR A 174 0.69 0.03 -10.92
N THR A 175 1.09 -1.11 -10.34
CA THR A 175 1.98 -2.08 -10.99
C THR A 175 1.39 -2.59 -12.31
N SER A 176 0.11 -2.99 -12.33
CA SER A 176 -0.55 -3.46 -13.55
C SER A 176 -0.62 -2.38 -14.63
N ILE A 177 -0.92 -1.13 -14.27
CA ILE A 177 -0.95 0.00 -15.23
C ILE A 177 0.44 0.25 -15.81
N ILE A 178 1.49 0.24 -14.99
CA ILE A 178 2.87 0.44 -15.45
C ILE A 178 3.25 -0.65 -16.47
N ILE A 179 3.06 -1.93 -16.11
CA ILE A 179 3.37 -3.07 -16.98
C ILE A 179 2.63 -2.98 -18.33
N GLN A 180 1.36 -2.57 -18.32
CA GLN A 180 0.56 -2.50 -19.55
C GLN A 180 0.88 -1.31 -20.45
N LYS A 181 1.41 -0.21 -19.91
CA LYS A 181 1.41 1.10 -20.60
C LYS A 181 2.78 1.67 -20.87
N GLU A 182 3.84 1.14 -20.27
CA GLU A 182 5.21 1.59 -20.52
C GLU A 182 5.93 0.55 -21.42
N PRO A 183 6.18 0.84 -22.71
CA PRO A 183 6.96 -0.04 -23.58
C PRO A 183 8.33 -0.33 -22.95
N GLY A 184 8.79 -1.57 -22.98
CA GLY A 184 10.04 -1.97 -22.32
C GLY A 184 9.91 -2.20 -20.81
N SER A 185 8.75 -1.94 -20.19
CA SER A 185 8.49 -2.35 -18.80
C SER A 185 8.26 -3.85 -18.63
N HIS A 186 8.44 -4.66 -19.68
CA HIS A 186 8.65 -6.10 -19.51
C HIS A 186 10.10 -6.41 -19.11
N GLU A 187 11.02 -5.46 -19.29
CA GLU A 187 12.41 -5.45 -18.81
C GLU A 187 12.55 -4.49 -17.60
N SER A 188 11.48 -4.33 -16.80
CA SER A 188 11.17 -3.24 -15.84
C SER A 188 12.08 -3.07 -14.63
N PHE A 189 13.36 -2.91 -14.87
CA PHE A 189 14.35 -2.81 -13.81
C PHE A 189 15.10 -1.49 -13.93
N ASP A 190 15.40 -0.87 -12.81
CA ASP A 190 16.53 0.06 -12.78
C ASP A 190 17.85 -0.72 -12.83
N ASP A 191 18.98 -0.02 -12.85
CA ASP A 191 20.32 -0.63 -12.88
C ASP A 191 20.58 -1.57 -11.69
N ASP A 192 19.71 -1.55 -10.66
CA ASP A 192 19.75 -2.39 -9.47
C ASP A 192 18.78 -3.60 -9.53
N GLY A 193 18.15 -3.89 -10.68
CA GLY A 193 17.26 -5.06 -10.79
C GLY A 193 15.91 -4.90 -10.09
N ILE A 194 15.43 -3.66 -9.88
CA ILE A 194 14.25 -3.40 -9.04
C ILE A 194 13.02 -3.04 -9.87
N PRO A 195 11.83 -3.62 -9.59
CA PRO A 195 10.60 -3.23 -10.24
C PRO A 195 10.33 -1.73 -10.07
N ILE A 196 10.32 -1.08 -11.22
CA ILE A 196 9.99 0.32 -11.46
C ILE A 196 8.82 0.83 -10.58
N SER A 197 7.78 0.03 -10.31
CA SER A 197 6.60 0.49 -9.56
C SER A 197 6.86 0.75 -8.06
N GLY A 198 7.51 -0.18 -7.35
CA GLY A 198 7.66 -0.09 -5.88
C GLY A 198 8.58 1.04 -5.43
N HIS A 199 9.61 1.34 -6.22
CA HIS A 199 10.53 2.45 -5.98
C HIS A 199 9.95 3.79 -6.44
N ARG A 200 9.48 3.88 -7.70
CA ARG A 200 8.98 5.14 -8.29
C ARG A 200 7.71 5.64 -7.59
N LEU A 201 6.94 4.74 -6.98
CA LEU A 201 5.70 5.09 -6.27
C LEU A 201 5.81 5.00 -4.74
N ASN A 202 7.01 4.80 -4.17
CA ASN A 202 7.14 4.62 -2.72
C ASN A 202 6.59 5.81 -1.92
N ALA A 203 6.89 7.05 -2.32
CA ALA A 203 6.36 8.23 -1.63
C ALA A 203 4.83 8.33 -1.75
N PHE A 204 4.31 8.09 -2.96
CA PHE A 204 2.86 8.00 -3.23
C PHE A 204 2.18 6.96 -2.34
N LEU A 205 2.68 5.71 -2.31
CA LEU A 205 2.09 4.62 -1.52
C LEU A 205 2.12 4.90 -0.01
N ARG A 206 3.15 5.60 0.49
CA ARG A 206 3.20 6.04 1.89
C ARG A 206 2.15 7.09 2.21
N GLN A 207 1.91 8.04 1.32
CA GLN A 207 0.84 9.01 1.49
C GLN A 207 -0.54 8.36 1.34
N ASP A 208 -0.71 7.43 0.40
CA ASP A 208 -1.95 6.68 0.19
C ASP A 208 -2.33 5.88 1.45
N LEU A 209 -1.34 5.34 2.15
CA LEU A 209 -1.53 4.64 3.41
C LEU A 209 -2.00 5.58 4.54
N ILE A 210 -1.50 6.83 4.60
CA ILE A 210 -1.97 7.85 5.56
C ILE A 210 -3.38 8.32 5.20
N PHE A 211 -3.65 8.55 3.91
CA PHE A 211 -4.98 8.88 3.41
C PHE A 211 -6.00 7.80 3.79
N SER A 212 -5.65 6.54 3.56
CA SER A 212 -6.52 5.40 3.86
C SER A 212 -6.77 5.23 5.36
N LEU A 213 -5.75 5.48 6.19
CA LEU A 213 -5.90 5.51 7.65
C LEU A 213 -6.90 6.58 8.11
N LEU A 214 -6.80 7.80 7.59
CA LEU A 214 -7.70 8.88 7.98
C LEU A 214 -9.13 8.62 7.50
N LEU A 215 -9.28 8.01 6.32
CA LEU A 215 -10.59 7.61 5.82
C LEU A 215 -11.21 6.50 6.69
N ASP A 216 -10.40 5.53 7.14
CA ASP A 216 -10.83 4.50 8.08
C ASP A 216 -11.29 5.11 9.42
N ASP A 217 -10.53 6.07 9.96
CA ASP A 217 -10.90 6.84 11.15
C ASP A 217 -12.26 7.53 10.97
N ILE A 218 -12.49 8.18 9.82
CA ILE A 218 -13.76 8.89 9.51
C ILE A 218 -14.93 7.92 9.47
N VAL A 219 -14.77 6.79 8.78
CA VAL A 219 -15.83 5.78 8.61
C VAL A 219 -16.25 5.19 9.95
N HIS A 220 -15.29 4.98 10.86
CA HIS A 220 -15.54 4.35 12.16
C HIS A 220 -15.84 5.36 13.29
N THR A 221 -15.75 6.67 13.04
CA THR A 221 -16.11 7.68 14.03
C THR A 221 -17.63 7.79 14.17
N SER A 222 -18.15 7.41 15.33
CA SER A 222 -19.59 7.33 15.61
C SER A 222 -20.30 8.68 15.71
N ASN A 223 -19.57 9.78 15.96
CA ASN A 223 -20.16 11.10 16.15
C ASN A 223 -19.54 12.14 15.18
N ARG A 224 -20.23 12.37 14.05
CA ARG A 224 -19.84 13.34 13.02
C ARG A 224 -19.89 14.81 13.47
N LYS A 225 -20.45 15.10 14.66
CA LYS A 225 -20.59 16.47 15.18
C LYS A 225 -19.44 16.87 16.12
N THR A 226 -18.47 16.00 16.38
CA THR A 226 -17.35 16.35 17.26
C THR A 226 -16.31 17.22 16.55
N PRO A 227 -15.62 18.12 17.27
CA PRO A 227 -14.46 18.83 16.73
C PRO A 227 -13.36 17.89 16.21
N GLU A 228 -13.24 16.70 16.81
CA GLU A 228 -12.29 15.67 16.38
C GLU A 228 -12.64 15.09 15.01
N TYR A 229 -13.92 14.84 14.71
CA TYR A 229 -14.36 14.44 13.39
C TYR A 229 -14.02 15.51 12.35
N ALA A 230 -14.39 16.77 12.62
CA ALA A 230 -14.10 17.89 11.71
C ALA A 230 -12.58 18.01 11.44
N ARG A 231 -11.76 17.93 12.49
CA ARG A 231 -10.30 17.94 12.35
C ARG A 231 -9.78 16.76 11.52
N THR A 232 -10.37 15.58 11.69
CA THR A 232 -10.01 14.39 10.91
C THR A 232 -10.32 14.58 9.43
N VAL A 233 -11.48 15.15 9.10
CA VAL A 233 -11.85 15.46 7.72
C VAL A 233 -10.86 16.44 7.10
N GLU A 234 -10.43 17.47 7.83
CA GLU A 234 -9.40 18.40 7.32
C GLU A 234 -8.05 17.73 7.10
N LEU A 235 -7.62 16.84 8.01
CA LEU A 235 -6.41 16.04 7.80
C LEU A 235 -6.54 15.09 6.61
N TRP A 236 -7.72 14.51 6.39
CA TRP A 236 -7.99 13.64 5.25
C TRP A 236 -7.90 14.40 3.92
N LYS A 237 -8.48 15.61 3.84
CA LYS A 237 -8.37 16.48 2.66
C LYS A 237 -6.91 16.81 2.34
N LEU A 238 -6.13 17.13 3.37
CA LEU A 238 -4.69 17.37 3.23
C LEU A 238 -3.95 16.11 2.73
N ALA A 239 -4.27 14.94 3.31
CA ALA A 239 -3.68 13.68 2.86
C ALA A 239 -4.04 13.38 1.39
N ALA A 240 -5.28 13.65 0.97
CA ALA A 240 -5.71 13.51 -0.42
C ALA A 240 -4.87 14.39 -1.36
N GLN A 241 -4.64 15.65 -1.00
CA GLN A 241 -3.77 16.56 -1.76
C GLN A 241 -2.31 16.06 -1.83
N ARG A 242 -1.81 15.42 -0.78
CA ARG A 242 -0.45 14.86 -0.76
C ARG A 242 -0.30 13.63 -1.62
N VAL A 243 -1.26 12.71 -1.57
CA VAL A 243 -1.29 11.52 -2.45
C VAL A 243 -1.15 11.96 -3.91
N VAL A 244 -1.98 12.93 -4.28
CA VAL A 244 -1.98 13.62 -5.57
C VAL A 244 -0.61 14.22 -5.90
N ALA A 245 -0.04 15.03 -5.02
CA ALA A 245 1.24 15.70 -5.27
C ALA A 245 2.41 14.71 -5.40
N GLU A 246 2.42 13.63 -4.61
CA GLU A 246 3.44 12.59 -4.73
C GLU A 246 3.29 11.76 -6.02
N LEU A 247 2.07 11.51 -6.48
CA LEU A 247 1.84 10.88 -7.78
C LEU A 247 2.33 11.77 -8.94
N ASP A 248 2.15 13.08 -8.83
CA ASP A 248 2.61 14.03 -9.84
C ASP A 248 4.13 14.12 -9.91
N ARG A 249 4.81 13.98 -8.76
CA ARG A 249 6.28 13.90 -8.67
C ARG A 249 6.84 12.54 -9.04
N ALA A 250 6.04 11.47 -8.98
CA ALA A 250 6.51 10.13 -9.26
C ALA A 250 7.10 10.06 -10.67
N PRO A 251 8.31 9.49 -10.84
CA PRO A 251 9.05 9.54 -12.08
C PRO A 251 8.52 8.55 -13.13
N ILE A 252 7.20 8.38 -13.25
CA ILE A 252 6.46 7.49 -14.17
C ILE A 252 6.04 8.18 -15.47
N HIS A 253 5.72 7.41 -16.51
CA HIS A 253 5.28 7.96 -17.79
C HIS A 253 3.98 8.75 -17.64
N ARG A 254 3.83 9.86 -18.39
CA ARG A 254 2.68 10.79 -18.25
C ARG A 254 1.32 10.09 -18.43
N LYS A 255 1.21 9.16 -19.39
CA LYS A 255 -0.02 8.40 -19.64
C LYS A 255 -0.37 7.47 -18.47
N THR A 256 0.63 6.76 -17.94
CA THR A 256 0.52 5.91 -16.74
C THR A 256 0.05 6.74 -15.55
N ARG A 257 0.69 7.89 -15.31
CA ARG A 257 0.32 8.81 -14.22
C ARG A 257 -1.14 9.23 -14.33
N ARG A 258 -1.60 9.63 -15.52
CA ARG A 258 -2.99 10.03 -15.73
C ARG A 258 -3.98 8.93 -15.36
N MET A 259 -3.70 7.68 -15.74
CA MET A 259 -4.58 6.56 -15.40
C MET A 259 -4.62 6.28 -13.90
N ILE A 260 -3.47 6.34 -13.21
CA ILE A 260 -3.42 6.21 -11.75
C ILE A 260 -4.14 7.39 -11.09
N ARG A 261 -4.02 8.58 -11.67
CA ARG A 261 -4.65 9.80 -11.20
C ARG A 261 -6.17 9.70 -11.25
N ASP A 262 -6.72 9.23 -12.36
CA ASP A 262 -8.16 9.05 -12.53
C ASP A 262 -8.74 8.08 -11.45
N GLU A 263 -8.00 7.00 -11.13
CA GLU A 263 -8.36 6.06 -10.05
C GLU A 263 -8.28 6.72 -8.66
N VAL A 264 -7.24 7.50 -8.39
CA VAL A 264 -7.07 8.24 -7.11
C VAL A 264 -8.19 9.26 -6.93
N ASP A 265 -8.49 10.06 -7.96
CA ASP A 265 -9.54 11.07 -7.91
C ASP A 265 -10.92 10.41 -7.70
N THR A 266 -11.20 9.29 -8.39
CA THR A 266 -12.44 8.50 -8.18
C THR A 266 -12.59 8.04 -6.72
N ASN A 267 -11.50 7.59 -6.09
CA ASN A 267 -11.50 7.17 -4.69
C ASN A 267 -11.69 8.37 -3.74
N ILE A 268 -11.10 9.52 -4.03
CA ILE A 268 -11.28 10.76 -3.27
C ILE A 268 -12.73 11.25 -3.36
N ASP A 269 -13.31 11.29 -4.55
CA ASP A 269 -14.68 11.72 -4.78
C ASP A 269 -15.68 10.80 -4.08
N SER A 270 -15.49 9.48 -4.18
CA SER A 270 -16.32 8.48 -3.49
C SER A 270 -16.28 8.69 -1.96
N ALA A 271 -15.10 8.91 -1.40
CA ALA A 271 -14.93 9.19 0.03
C ALA A 271 -15.59 10.53 0.42
N HIS A 272 -15.47 11.56 -0.43
CA HIS A 272 -16.12 12.85 -0.24
C HIS A 272 -17.64 12.71 -0.14
N ASP A 273 -18.26 11.94 -1.04
CA ASP A 273 -19.70 11.70 -1.04
C ASP A 273 -20.15 10.92 0.20
N MET A 274 -19.36 9.93 0.66
CA MET A 274 -19.64 9.22 1.92
C MET A 274 -19.69 10.15 3.14
N MET A 275 -18.86 11.20 3.16
CA MET A 275 -18.80 12.17 4.25
C MET A 275 -19.96 13.17 4.27
N ARG A 276 -20.51 13.52 3.09
CA ARG A 276 -21.64 14.45 2.98
C ARG A 276 -22.90 13.94 3.67
N GLY A 277 -23.05 12.62 3.78
CA GLY A 277 -24.27 12.01 4.29
C GLY A 277 -25.42 12.07 3.27
N PRO A 278 -26.53 11.36 3.53
CA PRO A 278 -27.74 11.43 2.71
C PRO A 278 -28.43 12.80 2.80
#